data_AF-A0A0S4NBI5-F1
#
_entry.id   AF-A0A0S4NBI5-F1
#
_cell.length_a   1.000
_cell.length_b   1.000
_cell.length_c   1.000
_cell.angle_alpha   90.00
_cell.angle_beta   90.00
_cell.angle_gamma   90.00
#
_symmetry.space_group_name_H-M   'P 1'
#
loop_
_entity.id
_entity.type
_entity.pdbx_description
1 polymer ?
#
loop_
_entity_poly.entity_id
_entity_poly.type
_entity_poly.pdbx_seq_one_letter_code
_entity_poly.pdbx_strand_id
1 'polypeptide(L)'
;ENVSVYYLDQTDKNYFDPNNIFDAEGLRQITAQTSMRLKEKNEIERETEVAIKQKDVETFKLKLQLDKDRAFAEADQSYQVETYKAKRYAEIEQFKAEQDRIAREAVIQKERAIREAEIQSEAALVKQAKLKEEAEIEKQKAIEQLKRDVEISILLKEKEKAEAEALKLQANAIEEEAKQKIITVAEKAKAERLKEIALIEALKELEVAEQRAKAVEILAKSKMKEGESEAFVRMKKFEAENVLSEKIINRDILLSLIEKAPSILSELMAPAKNIEGIKIFQIDGGHRTDNLQSSSIPLGLINAIIGAGALIPILRELIDFSKVDKNVIEKIAEYIPSIKQAIKQ
;
A
#
# COMPACT_ATOMS: atom_id res chain seq x y z
N GLU A 1 89.74 -79.94 -139.58
CA GLU A 1 89.26 -80.13 -138.20
C GLU A 1 90.44 -80.00 -137.25
N ASN A 2 90.33 -79.17 -136.20
CA ASN A 2 91.31 -79.14 -135.12
C ASN A 2 90.77 -80.01 -133.98
N VAL A 3 91.32 -81.22 -133.85
CA VAL A 3 91.05 -82.11 -132.73
C VAL A 3 91.99 -81.73 -131.59
N SER A 4 91.46 -81.08 -130.55
CA SER A 4 92.18 -80.85 -129.30
C SER A 4 92.17 -82.14 -128.48
N VAL A 5 93.33 -82.81 -128.44
CA VAL A 5 93.60 -83.96 -127.56
C VAL A 5 93.54 -83.47 -126.11
N TYR A 6 92.47 -83.84 -125.39
CA TYR A 6 92.20 -83.38 -124.03
C TYR A 6 92.81 -84.26 -122.94
N TYR A 7 93.33 -85.44 -123.29
CA TYR A 7 93.91 -86.39 -122.34
C TYR A 7 95.12 -87.09 -122.96
N LEU A 8 96.31 -86.72 -122.50
CA LEU A 8 97.51 -87.53 -122.61
C LEU A 8 97.71 -88.17 -121.24
N ASP A 9 97.36 -89.45 -121.10
CA ASP A 9 97.58 -90.17 -119.86
C ASP A 9 99.05 -90.62 -119.84
N GLN A 10 99.81 -90.11 -118.88
CA GLN A 10 101.22 -90.46 -118.73
C GLN A 10 101.32 -91.85 -118.10
N THR A 11 102.37 -92.60 -118.42
CA THR A 11 102.67 -93.89 -117.79
C THR A 11 102.73 -93.75 -116.27
N ASP A 12 102.13 -94.69 -115.54
CA ASP A 12 102.12 -94.68 -114.07
C ASP A 12 103.54 -94.70 -113.49
N LYS A 13 103.70 -94.07 -112.31
CA LYS A 13 104.97 -93.94 -111.58
C LYS A 13 105.72 -95.28 -111.38
N ASN A 14 104.98 -96.39 -111.33
CA ASN A 14 105.51 -97.73 -111.07
C ASN A 14 106.23 -98.36 -112.28
N TYR A 15 106.09 -97.79 -113.49
CA TYR A 15 106.72 -98.30 -114.72
C TYR A 15 108.04 -97.60 -115.08
N PHE A 16 108.49 -96.61 -114.29
CA PHE A 16 109.77 -95.92 -114.48
C PHE A 16 110.90 -96.69 -113.77
N ASP A 17 112.02 -96.95 -114.46
CA ASP A 17 113.19 -97.63 -113.87
C ASP A 17 114.15 -96.63 -113.21
N PRO A 18 114.37 -96.69 -111.89
CA PRO A 18 115.29 -95.79 -111.19
C PRO A 18 116.77 -95.89 -111.64
N ASN A 19 117.15 -96.98 -112.31
CA ASN A 19 118.51 -97.19 -112.80
C ASN A 19 118.75 -96.58 -114.20
N ASN A 20 117.69 -96.14 -114.90
CA ASN A 20 117.78 -95.41 -116.16
C ASN A 20 117.86 -93.90 -115.90
N ILE A 21 118.88 -93.23 -116.45
CA ILE A 21 119.16 -91.80 -116.23
C ILE A 21 117.95 -90.93 -116.62
N PHE A 22 117.28 -91.25 -117.73
CA PHE A 22 116.13 -90.46 -118.21
C PHE A 22 114.90 -90.63 -117.31
N ASP A 23 114.63 -91.86 -116.86
CA ASP A 23 113.47 -92.17 -116.02
C ASP A 23 113.64 -91.63 -114.59
N ALA A 24 114.86 -91.63 -114.05
CA ALA A 24 115.18 -91.05 -112.73
C ALA A 24 115.02 -89.51 -112.70
N GLU A 25 115.44 -88.79 -113.74
CA GLU A 25 115.20 -87.34 -113.84
C GLU A 25 113.70 -87.02 -113.98
N GLY A 26 112.97 -87.83 -114.77
CA GLY A 26 111.51 -87.74 -114.89
C GLY A 26 110.80 -87.95 -113.55
N LEU A 27 111.17 -89.00 -112.82
CA LEU A 27 110.63 -89.31 -111.50
C LEU A 27 110.90 -88.19 -110.48
N ARG A 28 112.09 -87.56 -110.53
CA ARG A 28 112.44 -86.40 -109.71
C ARG A 28 111.53 -85.21 -110.03
N GLN A 29 111.32 -84.91 -111.31
CA GLN A 29 110.45 -83.80 -111.73
C GLN A 29 108.99 -84.06 -111.34
N ILE A 30 108.46 -85.27 -111.58
CA ILE A 30 107.10 -85.66 -111.20
C ILE A 30 106.93 -85.58 -109.68
N THR A 31 107.87 -86.12 -108.90
CA THR A 31 107.82 -86.06 -107.43
C THR A 31 107.91 -84.63 -106.92
N ALA A 32 108.77 -83.78 -107.51
CA ALA A 32 108.85 -82.36 -107.17
C ALA A 32 107.53 -81.64 -107.45
N GLN A 33 106.96 -81.82 -108.66
CA GLN A 33 105.67 -81.22 -109.04
C GLN A 33 104.52 -81.74 -108.16
N THR A 34 104.49 -83.02 -107.84
CA THR A 34 103.47 -83.63 -106.98
C THR A 34 103.58 -83.08 -105.55
N SER A 35 104.80 -82.94 -105.02
CA SER A 35 105.03 -82.35 -103.69
C SER A 35 104.65 -80.87 -103.64
N MET A 36 104.88 -80.13 -104.74
CA MET A 36 104.47 -78.73 -104.88
C MET A 36 102.93 -78.62 -104.88
N ARG A 37 102.25 -79.44 -105.68
CA ARG A 37 100.78 -79.50 -105.73
C ARG A 37 100.16 -79.89 -104.38
N LEU A 38 100.78 -80.81 -103.64
CA LEU A 38 100.33 -81.18 -102.29
C LEU A 38 100.53 -80.04 -101.28
N LYS A 39 101.62 -79.27 -101.39
CA LYS A 39 101.83 -78.07 -100.58
C LYS A 39 100.80 -76.99 -100.91
N GLU A 40 100.60 -76.70 -102.20
CA GLU A 40 99.58 -75.74 -102.68
C GLU A 40 98.17 -76.14 -102.21
N LYS A 41 97.81 -77.43 -102.33
CA LYS A 41 96.53 -77.93 -101.84
C LYS A 41 96.36 -77.70 -100.34
N ASN A 42 97.37 -78.05 -99.54
CA ASN A 42 97.31 -77.87 -98.09
C ASN A 42 97.27 -76.38 -97.71
N GLU A 43 98.05 -75.53 -98.38
CA GLU A 43 98.01 -74.08 -98.20
C GLU A 43 96.61 -73.52 -98.47
N ILE A 44 95.99 -73.88 -99.60
CA ILE A 44 94.61 -73.49 -99.92
C ILE A 44 93.62 -74.02 -98.85
N GLU A 45 93.73 -75.27 -98.43
CA GLU A 45 92.86 -75.84 -97.39
C GLU A 45 92.99 -75.09 -96.06
N ARG A 46 94.22 -74.70 -95.67
CA ARG A 46 94.47 -73.96 -94.43
C ARG A 46 94.07 -72.49 -94.52
N GLU A 47 94.34 -71.84 -95.64
CA GLU A 47 93.92 -70.46 -95.89
C GLU A 47 92.40 -70.36 -95.91
N THR A 48 91.71 -71.30 -96.56
CA THR A 48 90.24 -71.34 -96.55
C THR A 48 89.70 -71.59 -95.14
N GLU A 49 90.31 -72.50 -94.36
CA GLU A 49 89.94 -72.72 -92.95
C GLU A 49 90.08 -71.44 -92.10
N VAL A 50 91.20 -70.72 -92.26
CA VAL A 50 91.46 -69.45 -91.54
C VAL A 50 90.49 -68.36 -91.98
N ALA A 51 90.24 -68.23 -93.29
CA ALA A 51 89.32 -67.22 -93.83
C ALA A 51 87.88 -67.46 -93.36
N ILE A 52 87.43 -68.72 -93.31
CA ILE A 52 86.12 -69.08 -92.75
C ILE A 52 86.06 -68.69 -91.27
N LYS A 53 87.05 -69.09 -90.47
CA LYS A 53 87.09 -68.75 -89.03
C LYS A 53 87.14 -67.25 -88.78
N GLN A 54 87.90 -66.49 -89.57
CA GLN A 54 87.93 -65.03 -89.48
C GLN A 54 86.54 -64.44 -89.76
N LYS A 55 85.89 -64.87 -90.84
CA LYS A 55 84.56 -64.41 -91.21
C LYS A 55 83.49 -64.79 -90.18
N ASP A 56 83.58 -65.97 -89.57
CA ASP A 56 82.70 -66.40 -88.48
C ASP A 56 82.86 -65.50 -87.25
N VAL A 57 84.11 -65.20 -86.86
CA VAL A 57 84.41 -64.28 -85.74
C VAL A 57 83.92 -62.86 -86.03
N GLU A 58 84.13 -62.36 -87.24
CA GLU A 58 83.64 -61.03 -87.66
C GLU A 58 82.11 -60.98 -87.65
N THR A 59 81.45 -62.00 -88.19
CA THR A 59 79.99 -62.11 -88.19
C THR A 59 79.44 -62.16 -86.77
N PHE A 60 80.11 -62.89 -85.87
CA PHE A 60 79.71 -62.96 -84.47
C PHE A 60 79.88 -61.62 -83.74
N LYS A 61 81.00 -60.91 -83.97
CA LYS A 61 81.19 -59.56 -83.43
C LYS A 61 80.12 -58.59 -83.94
N LEU A 62 79.82 -58.62 -85.24
CA LEU A 62 78.77 -57.79 -85.83
C LEU A 62 77.41 -58.12 -85.22
N LYS A 63 77.09 -59.40 -85.06
CA LYS A 63 75.85 -59.84 -84.40
C LYS A 63 75.75 -59.29 -82.98
N LEU A 64 76.80 -59.42 -82.17
CA LEU A 64 76.83 -58.86 -80.81
C LEU A 64 76.68 -57.34 -80.80
N GLN A 65 77.26 -56.64 -81.77
CA GLN A 65 77.10 -55.19 -81.89
C GLN A 65 75.66 -54.82 -82.24
N LEU A 66 75.03 -55.52 -83.19
CA LEU A 66 73.63 -55.30 -83.55
C LEU A 66 72.68 -55.63 -82.38
N ASP A 67 72.94 -56.70 -81.64
CA ASP A 67 72.14 -57.07 -80.46
C ASP A 67 72.28 -56.01 -79.35
N LYS A 68 73.49 -55.49 -79.16
CA LYS A 68 73.76 -54.36 -78.26
C LYS A 68 72.98 -53.12 -78.69
N ASP A 69 73.13 -52.69 -79.94
CA ASP A 69 72.48 -51.49 -80.48
C ASP A 69 70.95 -51.61 -80.41
N ARG A 70 70.41 -52.80 -80.68
CA ARG A 70 68.99 -53.12 -80.49
C ARG A 70 68.56 -52.93 -79.04
N ALA A 71 69.29 -53.50 -78.09
CA ALA A 71 68.95 -53.38 -76.67
C ALA A 71 68.99 -51.91 -76.19
N PHE A 72 69.95 -51.11 -76.67
CA PHE A 72 69.99 -49.67 -76.40
C PHE A 72 68.80 -48.93 -77.02
N ALA A 73 68.46 -49.22 -78.27
CA ALA A 73 67.32 -48.59 -78.93
C ALA A 73 65.99 -48.95 -78.24
N GLU A 74 65.79 -50.20 -77.83
CA GLU A 74 64.62 -50.63 -77.06
C GLU A 74 64.56 -49.95 -75.68
N ALA A 75 65.69 -49.84 -74.99
CA ALA A 75 65.78 -49.14 -73.70
C ALA A 75 65.47 -47.64 -73.85
N ASP A 76 66.05 -46.96 -74.84
CA ASP A 76 65.80 -45.55 -75.12
C ASP A 76 64.34 -45.29 -75.49
N GLN A 77 63.75 -46.15 -76.32
CA GLN A 77 62.33 -46.06 -76.65
C GLN A 77 61.47 -46.23 -75.40
N SER A 78 61.76 -47.22 -74.56
CA SER A 78 61.03 -47.44 -73.32
C SER A 78 61.14 -46.23 -72.37
N TYR A 79 62.33 -45.65 -72.23
CA TYR A 79 62.57 -44.46 -71.42
C TYR A 79 61.78 -43.25 -71.94
N GLN A 80 61.77 -43.03 -73.26
CA GLN A 80 61.01 -41.95 -73.88
C GLN A 80 59.50 -42.12 -73.67
N VAL A 81 58.99 -43.34 -73.87
CA VAL A 81 57.57 -43.66 -73.68
C VAL A 81 57.15 -43.44 -72.22
N GLU A 82 57.92 -43.94 -71.26
CA GLU A 82 57.61 -43.78 -69.83
C GLU A 82 57.73 -42.33 -69.37
N THR A 83 58.76 -41.61 -69.82
CA THR A 83 58.91 -40.17 -69.54
C THR A 83 57.74 -39.38 -70.12
N TYR A 84 57.32 -39.70 -71.34
CA TYR A 84 56.16 -39.04 -71.96
C TYR A 84 54.86 -39.35 -71.21
N LYS A 85 54.63 -40.61 -70.84
CA LYS A 85 53.47 -41.02 -70.01
C LYS A 85 53.46 -40.29 -68.67
N ALA A 86 54.60 -40.22 -67.98
CA ALA A 86 54.71 -39.53 -66.69
C ALA A 86 54.41 -38.04 -66.83
N LYS A 87 54.92 -37.38 -67.87
CA LYS A 87 54.60 -35.97 -68.17
C LYS A 87 53.10 -35.77 -68.42
N ARG A 88 52.49 -36.60 -69.27
CA ARG A 88 51.05 -36.52 -69.55
C ARG A 88 50.19 -36.78 -68.33
N TYR A 89 50.59 -37.73 -67.49
CA TYR A 89 49.90 -38.00 -66.23
C TYR A 89 49.95 -36.77 -65.30
N ALA A 90 51.13 -36.16 -65.13
CA ALA A 90 51.27 -34.95 -64.34
C ALA A 90 50.44 -33.78 -64.89
N GLU A 91 50.43 -33.57 -66.21
CA GLU A 91 49.60 -32.54 -66.86
C GLU A 91 48.10 -32.78 -66.63
N ILE A 92 47.64 -34.03 -66.75
CA ILE A 92 46.24 -34.40 -66.52
C ILE A 92 45.85 -34.14 -65.06
N GLU A 93 46.70 -34.51 -64.09
CA GLU A 93 46.42 -34.30 -62.68
C GLU A 93 46.42 -32.80 -62.32
N GLN A 94 47.34 -32.01 -62.86
CA GLN A 94 47.32 -30.56 -62.71
C GLN A 94 46.05 -29.95 -63.31
N PHE A 95 45.65 -30.40 -64.49
CA PHE A 95 44.42 -29.94 -65.13
C PHE A 95 43.18 -30.28 -64.30
N LYS A 96 43.07 -31.53 -63.79
CA LYS A 96 41.98 -31.93 -62.90
C LYS A 96 41.93 -31.07 -61.64
N ALA A 97 43.07 -30.88 -60.97
CA ALA A 97 43.15 -30.05 -59.76
C ALA A 97 42.72 -28.60 -60.03
N GLU A 98 43.08 -28.04 -61.18
CA GLU A 98 42.66 -26.69 -61.57
C GLU A 98 41.16 -26.62 -61.89
N GLN A 99 40.61 -27.61 -62.62
CA GLN A 99 39.17 -27.67 -62.86
C GLN A 99 38.39 -27.83 -61.55
N ASP A 100 38.87 -28.65 -60.62
CA ASP A 100 38.27 -28.80 -59.29
C ASP A 100 38.33 -27.49 -58.50
N ARG A 101 39.43 -26.74 -58.60
CA ARG A 101 39.56 -25.42 -57.98
C ARG A 101 38.55 -24.44 -58.54
N ILE A 102 38.44 -24.34 -59.88
CA ILE A 102 37.47 -23.48 -60.56
C ILE A 102 36.04 -23.87 -60.18
N ALA A 103 35.72 -25.16 -60.15
CA ALA A 103 34.40 -25.65 -59.75
C ALA A 103 34.08 -25.29 -58.30
N ARG A 104 35.03 -25.46 -57.37
CA ARG A 104 34.87 -25.06 -55.95
C ARG A 104 34.73 -23.55 -55.80
N GLU A 105 35.54 -22.78 -56.51
CA GLU A 105 35.43 -21.31 -56.51
C GLU A 105 34.04 -20.88 -57.00
N ALA A 106 33.51 -21.50 -58.06
CA ALA A 106 32.16 -21.22 -58.55
C ALA A 106 31.08 -21.56 -57.50
N VAL A 107 31.20 -22.69 -56.80
CA VAL A 107 30.28 -23.06 -55.71
C VAL A 107 30.37 -22.05 -54.56
N ILE A 108 31.58 -21.67 -54.13
CA ILE A 108 31.79 -20.69 -53.06
C ILE A 108 31.20 -19.33 -53.45
N GLN A 109 31.40 -18.88 -54.69
CA GLN A 109 30.84 -17.61 -55.17
C GLN A 109 29.32 -17.65 -55.19
N LYS A 110 28.72 -18.76 -55.65
CA LYS A 110 27.28 -18.96 -55.59
C LYS A 110 26.77 -18.92 -54.16
N GLU A 111 27.41 -19.62 -53.23
CA GLU A 111 27.04 -19.62 -51.81
C GLU A 111 27.18 -18.25 -51.16
N ARG A 112 28.23 -17.50 -51.48
CA ARG A 112 28.41 -16.11 -51.02
C ARG A 112 27.31 -15.21 -51.53
N ALA A 113 26.96 -15.29 -52.82
CA ALA A 113 25.89 -14.51 -53.41
C ALA A 113 24.52 -14.83 -52.78
N ILE A 114 24.23 -16.11 -52.52
CA ILE A 114 23.01 -16.52 -51.81
C ILE A 114 23.01 -15.94 -50.39
N ARG A 115 24.11 -16.09 -49.65
CA ARG A 115 24.22 -15.57 -48.28
C ARG A 115 24.10 -14.04 -48.23
N GLU A 116 24.69 -13.33 -49.18
CA GLU A 116 24.56 -11.87 -49.27
C GLU A 116 23.11 -11.47 -49.56
N ALA A 117 22.42 -12.16 -50.47
CA ALA A 117 21.01 -11.92 -50.75
C ALA A 117 20.12 -12.22 -49.52
N GLU A 118 20.39 -13.30 -48.80
CA GLU A 118 19.70 -13.66 -47.55
C GLU A 118 19.92 -12.58 -46.49
N ILE A 119 21.16 -12.16 -46.23
CA ILE A 119 21.49 -11.09 -45.27
C ILE A 119 20.79 -9.78 -45.66
N GLN A 120 20.78 -9.41 -46.94
CA GLN A 120 20.07 -8.21 -47.41
C GLN A 120 18.57 -8.32 -47.17
N SER A 121 17.97 -9.48 -47.43
CA SER A 121 16.55 -9.73 -47.18
C SER A 121 16.21 -9.68 -45.69
N GLU A 122 17.04 -10.27 -44.84
CA GLU A 122 16.90 -10.26 -43.39
C GLU A 122 17.08 -8.84 -42.83
N ALA A 123 18.11 -8.12 -43.26
CA ALA A 123 18.34 -6.73 -42.88
C ALA A 123 17.16 -5.83 -43.28
N ALA A 124 16.55 -6.06 -44.46
CA ALA A 124 15.36 -5.34 -44.90
C ALA A 124 14.15 -5.64 -44.01
N LEU A 125 13.92 -6.91 -43.66
CA LEU A 125 12.85 -7.32 -42.75
C LEU A 125 13.04 -6.73 -41.34
N VAL A 126 14.25 -6.80 -40.80
CA VAL A 126 14.59 -6.20 -39.50
C VAL A 126 14.39 -4.69 -39.53
N LYS A 127 14.80 -4.01 -40.61
CA LYS A 127 14.58 -2.57 -40.76
C LYS A 127 13.08 -2.24 -40.82
N GLN A 128 12.28 -3.01 -41.56
CA GLN A 128 10.83 -2.84 -41.60
C GLN A 128 10.19 -3.10 -40.23
N ALA A 129 10.64 -4.12 -39.50
CA ALA A 129 10.15 -4.42 -38.15
C ALA A 129 10.45 -3.27 -37.18
N LYS A 130 11.69 -2.74 -37.19
CA LYS A 130 12.06 -1.56 -36.38
C LYS A 130 11.22 -0.34 -36.70
N LEU A 131 10.98 -0.04 -37.99
CA LEU A 131 10.12 1.07 -38.38
C LEU A 131 8.67 0.89 -37.90
N LYS A 132 8.14 -0.34 -37.94
CA LYS A 132 6.81 -0.64 -37.40
C LYS A 132 6.76 -0.46 -35.89
N GLU A 133 7.77 -0.97 -35.18
CA GLU A 133 7.88 -0.83 -33.72
C GLU A 133 8.00 0.64 -33.32
N GLU A 134 8.85 1.42 -34.00
CA GLU A 134 8.97 2.88 -33.79
C GLU A 134 7.64 3.59 -34.02
N ALA A 135 6.92 3.27 -35.10
CA ALA A 135 5.59 3.84 -35.39
C ALA A 135 4.53 3.42 -34.35
N GLU A 136 4.57 2.19 -33.86
CA GLU A 136 3.69 1.72 -32.78
C GLU A 136 3.98 2.42 -31.46
N ILE A 137 5.24 2.60 -31.10
CA ILE A 137 5.67 3.35 -29.90
C ILE A 137 5.22 4.81 -30.00
N GLU A 138 5.40 5.45 -31.16
CA GLU A 138 4.97 6.84 -31.36
C GLU A 138 3.44 6.97 -31.25
N LYS A 139 2.69 6.04 -31.85
CA LYS A 139 1.23 5.98 -31.70
C LYS A 139 0.82 5.78 -30.25
N GLN A 140 1.47 4.89 -29.51
CA GLN A 140 1.20 4.67 -28.08
C GLN A 140 1.48 5.92 -27.26
N LYS A 141 2.62 6.60 -27.49
CA LYS A 141 2.95 7.87 -26.84
C LYS A 141 1.90 8.95 -27.12
N ALA A 142 1.46 9.08 -28.38
CA ALA A 142 0.41 10.03 -28.75
C ALA A 142 -0.93 9.73 -28.06
N ILE A 143 -1.33 8.45 -28.00
CA ILE A 143 -2.55 8.04 -27.28
C ILE A 143 -2.41 8.34 -25.78
N GLU A 144 -1.25 8.08 -25.19
CA GLU A 144 -0.99 8.33 -23.78
C GLU A 144 -1.01 9.83 -23.45
N GLN A 145 -0.44 10.67 -24.31
CA GLN A 145 -0.54 12.13 -24.21
C GLN A 145 -1.99 12.60 -24.28
N LEU A 146 -2.76 12.14 -25.27
CA LEU A 146 -4.19 12.47 -25.37
C LEU A 146 -4.98 12.03 -24.13
N LYS A 147 -4.68 10.86 -23.57
CA LYS A 147 -5.31 10.40 -22.32
C LYS A 147 -4.99 11.33 -21.15
N ARG A 148 -3.71 11.74 -21.01
CA ARG A 148 -3.29 12.71 -19.99
C ARG A 148 -3.98 14.06 -20.19
N ASP A 149 -4.09 14.55 -21.41
CA ASP A 149 -4.76 15.81 -21.71
C ASP A 149 -6.25 15.76 -21.36
N VAL A 150 -6.92 14.65 -21.67
CA VAL A 150 -8.31 14.40 -21.26
C VAL A 150 -8.43 14.38 -19.74
N GLU A 151 -7.54 13.67 -19.04
CA GLU A 151 -7.53 13.61 -17.57
C GLU A 151 -7.31 14.99 -16.94
N ILE A 152 -6.34 15.76 -17.44
CA ILE A 152 -6.10 17.15 -17.03
C ILE A 152 -7.36 18.00 -17.25
N SER A 153 -8.03 17.85 -18.41
CA SER A 153 -9.25 18.60 -18.70
C SER A 153 -10.41 18.25 -17.76
N ILE A 154 -10.51 16.99 -17.34
CA ILE A 154 -11.51 16.53 -16.36
C ILE A 154 -11.18 17.13 -15.00
N LEU A 155 -9.93 17.03 -14.54
CA LEU A 155 -9.48 17.58 -13.27
C LEU A 155 -9.66 19.10 -13.20
N LEU A 156 -9.40 19.82 -14.29
CA LEU A 156 -9.67 21.27 -14.37
C LEU A 156 -11.16 21.56 -14.23
N LYS A 157 -12.04 20.81 -14.92
CA LYS A 157 -13.49 20.95 -14.78
C LYS A 157 -13.99 20.57 -13.38
N GLU A 158 -13.40 19.56 -12.75
CA GLU A 158 -13.73 19.17 -11.37
C GLU A 158 -13.29 20.25 -10.38
N LYS A 159 -12.10 20.83 -10.56
CA LYS A 159 -11.62 21.96 -9.77
C LYS A 159 -12.56 23.17 -9.92
N GLU A 160 -12.94 23.52 -11.14
CA GLU A 160 -13.90 24.61 -11.40
C GLU A 160 -15.26 24.35 -10.73
N LYS A 161 -15.77 23.10 -10.80
CA LYS A 161 -17.01 22.72 -10.10
C LYS A 161 -16.86 22.84 -8.59
N ALA A 162 -15.76 22.35 -8.01
CA ALA A 162 -15.50 22.42 -6.57
C ALA A 162 -15.36 23.87 -6.09
N GLU A 163 -14.68 24.73 -6.86
CA GLU A 163 -14.60 26.17 -6.59
C GLU A 163 -15.99 26.84 -6.65
N ALA A 164 -16.80 26.50 -7.66
CA ALA A 164 -18.17 27.00 -7.76
C ALA A 164 -19.07 26.52 -6.61
N GLU A 165 -18.93 25.28 -6.17
CA GLU A 165 -19.64 24.73 -5.00
C GLU A 165 -19.18 25.39 -3.69
N ALA A 166 -17.88 25.61 -3.52
CA ALA A 166 -17.34 26.33 -2.37
C ALA A 166 -17.87 27.77 -2.30
N LEU A 167 -17.92 28.48 -3.44
CA LEU A 167 -18.52 29.82 -3.52
C LEU A 167 -20.01 29.80 -3.19
N LYS A 168 -20.77 28.82 -3.69
CA LYS A 168 -22.19 28.64 -3.32
C LYS A 168 -22.36 28.37 -1.83
N LEU A 169 -21.52 27.52 -1.24
CA LEU A 169 -21.58 27.22 0.18
C LEU A 169 -21.24 28.45 1.03
N GLN A 170 -20.25 29.24 0.64
CA GLN A 170 -19.92 30.51 1.28
C GLN A 170 -21.09 31.51 1.18
N ALA A 171 -21.71 31.63 0.00
CA ALA A 171 -22.88 32.49 -0.18
C ALA A 171 -24.05 32.06 0.72
N ASN A 172 -24.34 30.75 0.78
CA ASN A 172 -25.38 30.20 1.65
C ASN A 172 -25.03 30.41 3.14
N ALA A 173 -23.77 30.23 3.54
CA ALA A 173 -23.34 30.47 4.92
C ALA A 173 -23.53 31.93 5.33
N ILE A 174 -23.22 32.88 4.44
CA ILE A 174 -23.46 34.32 4.65
C ILE A 174 -24.97 34.59 4.76
N GLU A 175 -25.79 33.97 3.91
CA GLU A 175 -27.24 34.12 3.95
C GLU A 175 -27.83 33.58 5.27
N GLU A 176 -27.42 32.40 5.71
CA GLU A 176 -27.85 31.81 6.97
C GLU A 176 -27.36 32.61 8.19
N GLU A 177 -26.13 33.15 8.16
CA GLU A 177 -25.65 34.05 9.20
C GLU A 177 -26.49 35.33 9.26
N ALA A 178 -26.86 35.90 8.11
CA ALA A 178 -27.75 37.05 8.04
C ALA A 178 -29.15 36.73 8.57
N LYS A 179 -29.73 35.58 8.22
CA LYS A 179 -31.02 35.09 8.78
C LYS A 179 -30.93 34.92 10.29
N GLN A 180 -29.87 34.30 10.80
CA GLN A 180 -29.67 34.09 12.23
C GLN A 180 -29.50 35.43 12.97
N LYS A 181 -28.83 36.42 12.37
CA LYS A 181 -28.79 37.80 12.90
C LYS A 181 -30.18 38.42 12.99
N ILE A 182 -31.02 38.26 11.97
CA ILE A 182 -32.40 38.77 12.00
C ILE A 182 -33.21 38.08 13.11
N ILE A 183 -33.13 36.75 13.23
CA ILE A 183 -33.83 35.98 14.27
C ILE A 183 -33.36 36.40 15.65
N THR A 184 -32.05 36.47 15.88
CA THR A 184 -31.48 36.87 17.18
C THR A 184 -31.85 38.30 17.57
N VAL A 185 -31.89 39.23 16.61
CA VAL A 185 -32.40 40.60 16.85
C VAL A 185 -33.89 40.56 17.22
N ALA A 186 -34.70 39.79 16.50
CA ALA A 186 -36.13 39.65 16.77
C ALA A 186 -36.41 38.99 18.14
N GLU A 187 -35.65 37.95 18.52
CA GLU A 187 -35.77 37.28 19.82
C GLU A 187 -35.29 38.17 20.96
N LYS A 188 -34.18 38.89 20.80
CA LYS A 188 -33.72 39.89 21.77
C LYS A 188 -34.78 40.97 21.97
N ALA A 189 -35.34 41.52 20.88
CA ALA A 189 -36.40 42.51 20.97
C ALA A 189 -37.66 41.97 21.67
N LYS A 190 -38.03 40.71 21.42
CA LYS A 190 -39.12 40.04 22.15
C LYS A 190 -38.80 39.88 23.64
N ALA A 191 -37.59 39.45 23.98
CA ALA A 191 -37.15 39.28 25.36
C ALA A 191 -37.08 40.61 26.12
N GLU A 192 -36.57 41.67 25.49
CA GLU A 192 -36.58 43.03 26.04
C GLU A 192 -38.00 43.53 26.27
N ARG A 193 -38.91 43.31 25.30
CA ARG A 193 -40.32 43.66 25.44
C ARG A 193 -40.99 42.91 26.59
N LEU A 194 -40.72 41.61 26.77
CA LEU A 194 -41.24 40.84 27.91
C LEU A 194 -40.68 41.34 29.23
N LYS A 195 -39.39 41.67 29.29
CA LYS A 195 -38.76 42.28 30.47
C LYS A 195 -39.40 43.63 30.81
N GLU A 196 -39.69 44.45 29.80
CA GLU A 196 -40.36 45.75 29.98
C GLU A 196 -41.80 45.57 30.47
N ILE A 197 -42.56 44.63 29.90
CA ILE A 197 -43.89 44.27 30.39
C ILE A 197 -43.83 43.79 31.84
N ALA A 198 -42.90 42.90 32.19
CA ALA A 198 -42.72 42.42 33.56
C ALA A 198 -42.31 43.54 34.53
N LEU A 199 -41.49 44.50 34.08
CA LEU A 199 -41.14 45.68 34.87
C LEU A 199 -42.36 46.57 35.10
N ILE A 200 -43.18 46.80 34.07
CA ILE A 200 -44.42 47.57 34.16
C ILE A 200 -45.42 46.87 35.10
N GLU A 201 -45.56 45.56 35.01
CA GLU A 201 -46.41 44.77 35.92
C GLU A 201 -45.90 44.84 37.36
N ALA A 202 -44.60 44.68 37.59
CA ALA A 202 -44.00 44.82 38.92
C ALA A 202 -44.18 46.24 39.49
N LEU A 203 -44.01 47.29 38.66
CA LEU A 203 -44.28 48.67 39.06
C LEU A 203 -45.76 48.89 39.38
N LYS A 204 -46.66 48.31 38.59
CA LYS A 204 -48.11 48.38 38.82
C LYS A 204 -48.52 47.64 40.09
N GLU A 205 -47.96 46.47 40.36
CA GLU A 205 -48.17 45.75 41.61
C GLU A 205 -47.65 46.53 42.81
N LEU A 206 -46.48 47.16 42.69
CA LEU A 206 -45.91 48.03 43.72
C LEU A 206 -46.79 49.27 43.94
N GLU A 207 -47.30 49.90 42.89
CA GLU A 207 -48.24 51.03 42.99
C GLU A 207 -49.56 50.62 43.65
N VAL A 208 -50.12 49.45 43.29
CA VAL A 208 -51.32 48.90 43.95
C VAL A 208 -51.03 48.56 45.42
N ALA A 209 -49.85 48.02 45.74
CA ALA A 209 -49.44 47.74 47.11
C ALA A 209 -49.27 49.04 47.92
N GLU A 210 -48.68 50.09 47.34
CA GLU A 210 -48.59 51.42 47.96
C GLU A 210 -49.96 52.05 48.17
N GLN A 211 -50.86 51.98 47.20
CA GLN A 211 -52.23 52.49 47.34
C GLN A 211 -53.00 51.71 48.41
N ARG A 212 -52.83 50.39 48.49
CA ARG A 212 -53.38 49.56 49.58
C ARG A 212 -52.77 49.93 50.92
N ALA A 213 -51.46 50.14 51.01
CA ALA A 213 -50.80 50.58 52.23
C ALA A 213 -51.31 51.95 52.69
N LYS A 214 -51.44 52.92 51.78
CA LYS A 214 -52.04 54.24 52.06
C LYS A 214 -53.50 54.11 52.49
N ALA A 215 -54.29 53.22 51.87
CA ALA A 215 -55.68 52.97 52.26
C ALA A 215 -55.77 52.36 53.67
N VAL A 216 -54.89 51.41 54.02
CA VAL A 216 -54.80 50.84 55.38
C VAL A 216 -54.36 51.90 56.38
N GLU A 217 -53.42 52.77 56.05
CA GLU A 217 -53.00 53.87 56.92
C GLU A 217 -54.12 54.88 57.17
N ILE A 218 -54.89 55.23 56.13
CA ILE A 218 -56.06 56.12 56.24
C ILE A 218 -57.17 55.46 57.07
N LEU A 219 -57.42 54.16 56.87
CA LEU A 219 -58.37 53.38 57.69
C LEU A 219 -57.91 53.29 59.15
N ALA A 220 -56.62 53.07 59.39
CA ALA A 220 -56.04 53.04 60.74
C ALA A 220 -56.15 54.41 61.42
N LYS A 221 -55.85 55.51 60.72
CA LYS A 221 -56.05 56.88 61.20
C LYS A 221 -57.53 57.19 61.48
N SER A 222 -58.45 56.68 60.65
CA SER A 222 -59.89 56.85 60.87
C SER A 222 -60.38 56.08 62.09
N LYS A 223 -59.97 54.81 62.25
CA LYS A 223 -60.27 54.02 63.46
C LYS A 223 -59.66 54.60 64.72
N MET A 224 -58.44 55.16 64.64
CA MET A 224 -57.81 55.85 65.76
C MET A 224 -58.62 57.07 66.18
N LYS A 225 -59.09 57.89 65.23
CA LYS A 225 -60.00 59.02 65.50
C LYS A 225 -61.36 58.59 66.04
N GLU A 226 -61.94 57.50 65.55
CA GLU A 226 -63.17 56.92 66.12
C GLU A 226 -62.92 56.49 67.58
N GLY A 227 -61.81 55.78 67.85
CA GLY A 227 -61.42 55.37 69.20
C GLY A 227 -61.19 56.57 70.14
N GLU A 228 -60.54 57.64 69.68
CA GLU A 228 -60.37 58.88 70.44
C GLU A 228 -61.71 59.57 70.73
N SER A 229 -62.61 59.58 69.75
CA SER A 229 -63.95 60.17 69.90
C SER A 229 -64.81 59.36 70.88
N GLU A 230 -64.78 58.03 70.80
CA GLU A 230 -65.46 57.14 71.74
C GLU A 230 -64.88 57.26 73.16
N ALA A 231 -63.56 57.34 73.28
CA ALA A 231 -62.89 57.57 74.56
C ALA A 231 -63.29 58.93 75.17
N PHE A 232 -63.38 59.99 74.36
CA PHE A 232 -63.83 61.30 74.80
C PHE A 232 -65.28 61.30 75.28
N VAL A 233 -66.19 60.62 74.56
CA VAL A 233 -67.59 60.44 74.98
C VAL A 233 -67.67 59.66 76.30
N ARG A 234 -66.85 58.61 76.46
CA ARG A 234 -66.84 57.80 77.68
C ARG A 234 -66.29 58.58 78.88
N MET A 235 -65.26 59.40 78.69
CA MET A 235 -64.72 60.28 79.73
C MET A 235 -65.75 61.31 80.21
N LYS A 236 -66.48 61.95 79.27
CA LYS A 236 -67.57 62.88 79.59
C LYS A 236 -68.71 62.24 80.38
N LYS A 237 -69.03 60.97 80.12
CA LYS A 237 -70.04 60.22 80.90
C LYS A 237 -69.58 59.99 82.35
N PHE A 238 -68.33 59.56 82.56
CA PHE A 238 -67.80 59.36 83.91
C PHE A 238 -67.65 60.67 84.70
N GLU A 239 -67.29 61.76 84.03
CA GLU A 239 -67.20 63.09 84.65
C GLU A 239 -68.58 63.58 85.15
N ALA A 240 -69.67 63.21 84.48
CA ALA A 240 -71.03 63.51 84.92
C ALA A 240 -71.51 62.64 86.10
N GLU A 241 -71.06 61.38 86.20
CA GLU A 241 -71.46 60.46 87.27
C GLU A 241 -70.79 60.77 88.62
N ASN A 242 -69.55 61.29 88.62
CA ASN A 242 -68.83 61.59 89.86
C ASN A 242 -69.33 62.85 90.61
N VAL A 243 -69.99 63.81 89.94
CA VAL A 243 -70.51 65.03 90.60
C VAL A 243 -71.80 64.76 91.40
N LEU A 244 -72.51 63.67 91.13
CA LEU A 244 -73.76 63.32 91.83
C LEU A 244 -73.55 62.43 93.07
N SER A 245 -72.34 61.93 93.33
CA SER A 245 -72.07 60.89 94.34
C SER A 245 -71.95 61.40 95.79
N GLU A 246 -71.52 62.63 96.06
CA GLU A 246 -71.26 63.09 97.44
C GLU A 246 -72.53 63.50 98.24
N LYS A 247 -73.65 63.83 97.58
CA LYS A 247 -74.88 64.27 98.26
C LYS A 247 -75.90 63.15 98.53
N ILE A 248 -75.77 62.00 97.86
CA ILE A 248 -76.75 60.91 97.94
C ILE A 248 -76.44 59.95 99.10
N ILE A 249 -75.16 59.75 99.44
CA ILE A 249 -74.76 58.84 100.54
C ILE A 249 -75.29 59.34 101.91
N ASN A 250 -75.36 60.65 102.14
CA ASN A 250 -75.88 61.19 103.40
C ASN A 250 -77.42 61.10 103.53
N ARG A 251 -78.15 61.08 102.42
CA ARG A 251 -79.62 60.91 102.42
C ARG A 251 -80.00 59.47 102.76
N ASP A 252 -79.29 58.49 102.21
CA ASP A 252 -79.63 57.06 102.37
C ASP A 252 -79.31 56.54 103.77
N ILE A 253 -78.26 57.05 104.42
CA ILE A 253 -77.97 56.75 105.84
C ILE A 253 -79.05 57.36 106.76
N LEU A 254 -79.53 58.58 106.48
CA LEU A 254 -80.56 59.23 107.29
C LEU A 254 -81.96 58.62 107.12
N LEU A 255 -82.33 58.18 105.91
CA LEU A 255 -83.60 57.48 105.65
C LEU A 255 -83.63 56.09 106.30
N SER A 256 -82.52 55.32 106.22
CA SER A 256 -82.44 54.00 106.85
C SER A 256 -82.44 54.06 108.39
N LEU A 257 -82.07 55.20 108.99
CA LEU A 257 -82.06 55.38 110.45
C LEU A 257 -83.45 55.80 110.99
N ILE A 258 -84.24 56.54 110.20
CA ILE A 258 -85.59 56.96 110.59
C ILE A 258 -86.61 55.82 110.45
N GLU A 259 -86.50 54.97 109.42
CA GLU A 259 -87.42 53.83 109.25
C GLU A 259 -87.28 52.76 110.35
N LYS A 260 -86.09 52.57 110.92
CA LYS A 260 -85.81 51.51 111.90
C LYS A 260 -85.80 51.97 113.36
N ALA A 261 -86.02 53.26 113.62
CA ALA A 261 -86.11 53.80 114.98
C ALA A 261 -87.31 53.24 115.80
N PRO A 262 -88.50 52.98 115.23
CA PRO A 262 -89.63 52.50 116.04
C PRO A 262 -89.55 51.02 116.42
N SER A 263 -88.92 50.17 115.59
CA SER A 263 -88.78 48.74 115.86
C SER A 263 -87.72 48.41 116.92
N ILE A 264 -86.86 49.38 117.29
CA ILE A 264 -85.95 49.22 118.43
C ILE A 264 -86.69 49.41 119.77
N LEU A 265 -87.84 50.10 119.81
CA LEU A 265 -88.53 50.36 121.07
C LEU A 265 -89.65 49.37 121.40
N SER A 266 -90.30 48.73 120.41
CA SER A 266 -91.36 47.74 120.72
C SER A 266 -90.85 46.33 120.97
N GLU A 267 -89.67 45.96 120.47
CA GLU A 267 -89.13 44.60 120.61
C GLU A 267 -88.11 44.47 121.76
N LEU A 268 -88.04 45.50 122.61
CA LEU A 268 -87.38 45.48 123.92
C LEU A 268 -88.33 45.12 125.07
N MET A 269 -89.57 44.67 124.81
CA MET A 269 -90.45 44.21 125.88
C MET A 269 -91.41 43.10 125.45
N ALA A 270 -91.10 41.89 125.96
CA ALA A 270 -92.03 40.81 126.30
C ALA A 270 -92.56 39.91 125.17
N PRO A 271 -92.75 38.61 125.44
CA PRO A 271 -91.82 37.62 125.96
C PRO A 271 -91.88 36.32 125.11
N ALA A 272 -90.94 35.41 125.41
CA ALA A 272 -90.91 34.00 125.02
C ALA A 272 -92.26 33.36 124.64
N LYS A 273 -92.30 32.70 123.47
CA LYS A 273 -93.05 31.46 123.27
C LYS A 273 -92.60 30.75 121.99
N ASN A 274 -91.74 29.74 122.21
CA ASN A 274 -91.61 28.52 121.41
C ASN A 274 -91.00 28.70 120.00
N ILE A 275 -90.02 27.92 119.54
CA ILE A 275 -89.42 26.67 120.02
C ILE A 275 -88.29 26.32 119.04
N GLU A 276 -87.28 25.61 119.57
CA GLU A 276 -86.50 24.53 118.94
C GLU A 276 -85.85 24.70 117.56
N GLY A 277 -84.52 24.52 117.56
CA GLY A 277 -83.76 24.03 116.41
C GLY A 277 -83.58 25.11 115.33
N ILE A 278 -82.42 25.24 114.71
CA ILE A 278 -81.86 24.19 113.88
C ILE A 278 -80.35 24.35 113.85
N LYS A 279 -79.73 23.22 114.15
CA LYS A 279 -78.35 22.83 113.88
C LYS A 279 -77.94 23.10 112.42
N ILE A 280 -76.69 23.58 112.29
CA ILE A 280 -75.62 23.03 111.41
C ILE A 280 -75.80 23.36 109.91
N PHE A 281 -74.81 23.81 109.14
CA PHE A 281 -73.36 23.92 109.27
C PHE A 281 -72.88 24.68 108.03
N GLN A 282 -71.72 25.36 108.19
CA GLN A 282 -70.59 25.40 107.24
C GLN A 282 -70.89 25.92 105.81
N ILE A 283 -69.95 26.29 104.95
CA ILE A 283 -68.53 26.01 104.79
C ILE A 283 -68.08 27.21 103.92
N ASP A 284 -67.09 27.96 104.38
CA ASP A 284 -65.73 27.87 103.83
C ASP A 284 -65.48 28.90 102.71
N GLY A 285 -64.23 29.34 102.60
CA GLY A 285 -63.75 30.09 101.45
C GLY A 285 -63.48 31.58 101.69
N GLY A 286 -62.87 31.91 102.83
CA GLY A 286 -62.33 33.24 103.09
C GLY A 286 -60.91 33.42 102.55
N HIS A 287 -60.73 34.58 101.90
CA HIS A 287 -59.58 35.48 102.05
C HIS A 287 -58.24 35.20 101.34
N ARG A 288 -57.88 36.23 100.53
CA ARG A 288 -56.57 36.93 100.47
C ARG A 288 -55.39 36.14 99.86
N THR A 289 -54.42 36.71 99.17
CA THR A 289 -54.04 38.06 98.70
C THR A 289 -52.83 37.87 97.79
N ASP A 290 -52.62 38.85 96.90
CA ASP A 290 -51.34 39.30 96.35
C ASP A 290 -50.50 38.45 95.38
N ASN A 291 -50.50 38.95 94.14
CA ASN A 291 -49.38 39.63 93.49
C ASN A 291 -48.12 38.83 93.05
N LEU A 292 -47.82 39.01 91.76
CA LEU A 292 -46.51 39.16 91.13
C LEU A 292 -45.52 37.96 91.06
N GLN A 293 -45.11 37.69 89.80
CA GLN A 293 -43.75 37.37 89.33
C GLN A 293 -43.40 35.91 88.95
N SER A 294 -42.65 35.82 87.84
CA SER A 294 -41.68 34.78 87.43
C SER A 294 -42.14 33.55 86.61
N SER A 295 -41.75 33.57 85.33
CA SER A 295 -40.97 32.58 84.55
C SER A 295 -41.07 31.05 84.79
N SER A 296 -41.25 30.30 83.68
CA SER A 296 -40.52 29.07 83.20
C SER A 296 -41.38 27.88 82.72
N ILE A 297 -41.21 27.48 81.43
CA ILE A 297 -41.01 26.10 80.86
C ILE A 297 -42.26 25.15 80.75
N PRO A 298 -42.34 24.09 79.87
CA PRO A 298 -41.37 23.44 78.92
C PRO A 298 -41.80 23.13 77.46
N LEU A 299 -40.79 22.67 76.69
CA LEU A 299 -40.77 22.02 75.37
C LEU A 299 -41.27 20.56 75.34
N GLY A 300 -41.84 20.12 74.20
CA GLY A 300 -41.80 18.71 73.76
C GLY A 300 -42.80 18.31 72.66
N LEU A 301 -42.48 18.49 71.35
CA LEU A 301 -43.22 17.84 70.23
C LEU A 301 -42.55 17.95 68.83
N ILE A 302 -41.23 17.84 68.71
CA ILE A 302 -40.50 17.95 67.41
C ILE A 302 -39.95 16.58 66.92
N ASN A 303 -40.41 15.46 67.48
CA ASN A 303 -39.91 14.10 67.16
C ASN A 303 -40.80 13.26 66.23
N ALA A 304 -41.65 13.85 65.38
CA ALA A 304 -42.61 13.08 64.56
C ALA A 304 -42.50 13.24 63.03
N ILE A 305 -41.60 14.08 62.50
CA ILE A 305 -41.53 14.35 61.04
C ILE A 305 -40.09 14.21 60.50
N ILE A 306 -39.25 13.43 61.16
CA ILE A 306 -37.89 13.05 60.70
C ILE A 306 -37.80 11.54 60.38
N GLY A 307 -38.95 10.86 60.19
CA GLY A 307 -39.03 9.40 60.02
C GLY A 307 -39.39 8.87 58.62
N ALA A 308 -39.72 9.71 57.65
CA ALA A 308 -40.16 9.25 56.32
C ALA A 308 -39.01 9.36 55.29
N GLY A 309 -38.10 8.39 55.35
CA GLY A 309 -36.94 8.28 54.45
C GLY A 309 -37.30 7.86 53.03
N ALA A 310 -37.76 8.80 52.20
CA ALA A 310 -38.03 8.58 50.77
C ALA A 310 -37.16 9.42 49.81
N LEU A 311 -36.16 10.17 50.30
CA LEU A 311 -35.34 11.07 49.46
C LEU A 311 -33.87 10.68 49.32
N ILE A 312 -33.38 9.73 50.11
CA ILE A 312 -31.98 9.29 50.10
C ILE A 312 -31.58 8.50 48.83
N PRO A 313 -32.45 7.69 48.18
CA PRO A 313 -32.08 6.98 46.95
C PRO A 313 -31.91 7.92 45.74
N ILE A 314 -32.72 8.97 45.65
CA ILE A 314 -32.75 9.90 44.51
C ILE A 314 -31.51 10.81 44.52
N LEU A 315 -31.04 11.20 45.70
CA LEU A 315 -29.80 11.96 45.87
C LEU A 315 -28.54 11.15 45.50
N ARG A 316 -28.60 9.80 45.56
CA ARG A 316 -27.47 8.93 45.21
C ARG A 316 -27.30 8.78 43.70
N GLU A 317 -28.39 8.65 42.96
CA GLU A 317 -28.37 8.60 41.48
C GLU A 317 -27.92 9.93 40.84
N LEU A 318 -28.28 11.07 41.44
CA LEU A 318 -27.90 12.40 40.96
C LEU A 318 -26.40 12.70 41.11
N ILE A 319 -25.73 12.07 42.08
CA ILE A 319 -24.31 12.26 42.36
C ILE A 319 -23.44 11.32 41.50
N ASP A 320 -23.91 10.10 41.21
CA ASP A 320 -23.22 9.18 40.30
C ASP A 320 -23.32 9.60 38.81
N PHE A 321 -24.37 10.34 38.42
CA PHE A 321 -24.54 10.80 37.03
C PHE A 321 -23.67 12.00 36.63
N SER A 322 -23.19 12.83 37.57
CA SER A 322 -22.47 14.07 37.23
C SER A 322 -20.93 13.98 37.18
N LYS A 323 -20.32 12.80 37.41
CA LYS A 323 -18.85 12.60 37.35
C LYS A 323 -18.04 13.78 37.93
N VAL A 324 -18.33 14.16 39.17
CA VAL A 324 -17.57 15.19 39.89
C VAL A 324 -16.43 14.53 40.69
N ASP A 325 -15.24 15.11 40.61
CA ASP A 325 -13.98 14.59 41.16
C ASP A 325 -14.01 14.27 42.65
N LYS A 326 -13.34 13.17 43.01
CA LYS A 326 -13.24 12.61 44.38
C LYS A 326 -12.64 13.56 45.44
N ASN A 327 -12.05 14.69 45.04
CA ASN A 327 -11.42 15.65 45.96
C ASN A 327 -12.38 16.74 46.50
N VAL A 328 -13.62 16.82 46.01
CA VAL A 328 -14.64 17.75 46.54
C VAL A 328 -15.44 17.12 47.69
N ILE A 329 -15.54 15.79 47.70
CA ILE A 329 -16.29 15.00 48.68
C ILE A 329 -15.63 15.03 50.07
N GLU A 330 -14.30 15.06 50.14
CA GLU A 330 -13.56 15.15 51.41
C GLU A 330 -13.71 16.52 52.10
N LYS A 331 -13.97 17.60 51.35
CA LYS A 331 -14.16 18.96 51.91
C LYS A 331 -15.57 19.23 52.44
N ILE A 332 -16.57 18.50 51.96
CA ILE A 332 -17.96 18.62 52.46
C ILE A 332 -18.15 17.75 53.72
N ALA A 333 -17.34 16.69 53.89
CA ALA A 333 -17.38 15.80 55.05
C ALA A 333 -16.82 16.39 56.36
N GLU A 334 -16.14 17.55 56.31
CA GLU A 334 -15.61 18.23 57.51
C GLU A 334 -16.64 19.10 58.25
N TYR A 335 -17.75 19.50 57.60
CA TYR A 335 -18.67 20.50 58.17
C TYR A 335 -19.95 19.93 58.80
N ILE A 336 -20.20 18.61 58.75
CA ILE A 336 -21.36 17.98 59.40
C ILE A 336 -20.92 16.61 60.00
N PRO A 337 -20.70 16.51 61.32
CA PRO A 337 -20.19 15.29 61.97
C PRO A 337 -21.13 14.06 61.92
N SER A 338 -22.39 14.22 61.50
CA SER A 338 -23.42 13.17 61.55
C SER A 338 -23.47 12.25 60.31
N ILE A 339 -22.63 12.46 59.29
CA ILE A 339 -22.56 11.57 58.11
C ILE A 339 -21.50 10.46 58.26
N LYS A 340 -20.56 10.59 59.22
CA LYS A 340 -19.48 9.60 59.42
C LYS A 340 -19.98 8.25 59.98
N GLN A 341 -21.22 8.18 60.49
CA GLN A 341 -21.82 6.94 61.00
C GLN A 341 -22.72 6.20 59.98
N ALA A 342 -23.02 6.79 58.81
CA ALA A 342 -23.89 6.17 57.80
C ALA A 342 -23.14 5.49 56.63
N ILE A 343 -21.79 5.51 56.63
CA ILE A 343 -20.94 4.92 55.56
C ILE A 343 -20.01 3.82 56.15
N LYS A 344 -20.46 3.11 57.20
CA LYS A 344 -19.74 1.94 57.73
C LYS A 344 -20.60 0.70 57.93
N GLN A 345 -21.67 0.56 57.13
CA GLN A 345 -22.28 -0.71 56.75
C GLN A 345 -22.47 -0.76 55.24
#